data_AF-A0A379AMQ3-F1
#
_entry.id   AF-A0A379AMQ3-F1
#
_cell.length_a   1.000
_cell.length_b   1.000
_cell.length_c   1.000
_cell.angle_alpha   90.00
_cell.angle_beta   90.00
_cell.angle_gamma   90.00
#
_symmetry.space_group_name_H-M   'P 1'
#
loop_
_entity.id
_entity.type
_entity.pdbx_description
1 polymer ?
#
loop_
_entity_poly.entity_id
_entity_poly.type
_entity_poly.pdbx_seq_one_letter_code
_entity_poly.pdbx_strand_id
1 'polypeptide(L)' 'MTPLRYLTELRMRLAVQRIVNNGEAVEAVAYHLGYGSIAAFSRAFKRIVGQPPGALRAGRDGTQALAS' A
#
# COMPACT_ATOMS: atom_id res chain seq x y z
N MET A 1 7.70 -19.84 9.72
CA MET A 1 7.57 -18.77 8.70
C MET A 1 7.31 -19.47 7.37
N THR A 2 6.16 -19.28 6.71
CA THR A 2 5.83 -20.00 5.46
C THR A 2 6.24 -19.19 4.23
N PRO A 3 6.59 -19.82 3.09
CA PRO A 3 6.96 -19.08 1.87
C PRO A 3 5.91 -18.06 1.42
N LEU A 4 4.62 -18.42 1.54
CA LEU A 4 3.51 -17.53 1.23
C LEU A 4 3.46 -16.30 2.14
N ARG A 5 3.73 -16.47 3.44
CA ARG A 5 3.79 -15.34 4.37
C ARG A 5 4.95 -14.40 4.01
N TYR A 6 6.09 -14.95 3.60
CA TYR A 6 7.27 -14.16 3.24
C TYR A 6 7.00 -13.33 1.99
N LEU A 7 6.41 -13.95 0.96
CA LEU A 7 5.99 -13.26 -0.24
C LEU A 7 4.97 -12.14 0.07
N THR A 8 4.05 -12.39 1.00
CA THR A 8 3.06 -11.39 1.41
C THR A 8 3.74 -10.21 2.11
N GLU A 9 4.68 -10.46 3.02
CA GLU A 9 5.46 -9.42 3.70
C GLU A 9 6.29 -8.59 2.69
N LEU A 10 6.93 -9.25 1.72
CA LEU A 10 7.69 -8.58 0.66
C LEU A 10 6.79 -7.69 -0.22
N ARG A 11 5.61 -8.20 -0.63
CA ARG A 11 4.62 -7.43 -1.39
C ARG A 11 4.18 -6.18 -0.64
N MET A 12 3.96 -6.26 0.67
CA MET A 12 3.53 -5.09 1.46
C MET A 12 4.63 -4.05 1.63
N ARG A 13 5.90 -4.46 1.74
CA ARG A 13 7.03 -3.51 1.73
C ARG A 13 7.12 -2.75 0.40
N LEU A 14 6.94 -3.44 -0.72
CA LEU A 14 6.90 -2.80 -2.04
C LEU A 14 5.70 -1.86 -2.18
N ALA A 15 4.54 -2.25 -1.64
CA ALA A 15 3.36 -1.40 -1.63
C ALA A 15 3.59 -0.09 -0.87
N VAL A 16 4.24 -0.14 0.29
CA VAL A 16 4.61 1.07 1.06
C VAL A 16 5.48 1.99 0.22
N GLN A 17 6.51 1.47 -0.44
CA GLN A 17 7.38 2.29 -1.28
C GLN A 17 6.62 2.94 -2.45
N ARG A 18 5.75 2.20 -3.14
CA ARG A 18 4.97 2.75 -4.27
C ARG A 18 3.98 3.82 -3.85
N ILE A 19 3.28 3.62 -2.73
CA ILE A 19 2.30 4.57 -2.22
C ILE A 19 3.00 5.82 -1.65
N VAL A 20 4.06 5.62 -0.85
CA VAL A 20 4.72 6.72 -0.13
C VAL A 20 5.74 7.45 -0.98
N ASN A 21 6.52 6.77 -1.82
CA ASN A 21 7.57 7.44 -2.59
C ASN A 21 7.04 7.92 -3.94
N ASN A 22 6.27 7.07 -4.63
CA ASN A 22 5.80 7.36 -5.99
C ASN A 22 4.41 8.01 -6.02
N GLY A 23 3.68 8.04 -4.90
CA GLY A 23 2.31 8.57 -4.85
C GLY A 23 1.32 7.74 -5.67
N GLU A 24 1.64 6.48 -5.98
CA GLU A 24 0.78 5.62 -6.79
C GLU A 24 -0.58 5.40 -6.11
N ALA A 25 -1.63 5.32 -6.93
CA ALA A 25 -2.96 5.05 -6.41
C ALA A 25 -3.05 3.67 -5.77
N VAL A 26 -3.70 3.60 -4.60
CA VAL A 26 -3.87 2.37 -3.81
C VAL A 26 -4.44 1.23 -4.64
N GLU A 27 -5.40 1.55 -5.52
CA GLU A 27 -6.02 0.60 -6.45
C GLU A 27 -5.02 0.05 -7.47
N ALA A 28 -4.23 0.91 -8.10
CA ALA A 28 -3.21 0.51 -9.06
C ALA A 28 -2.14 -0.38 -8.40
N VAL A 29 -1.69 -0.02 -7.20
CA VAL A 29 -0.73 -0.82 -6.43
C VAL A 29 -1.30 -2.19 -6.08
N ALA A 30 -2.56 -2.27 -5.66
CA ALA A 30 -3.22 -3.55 -5.36
C ALA A 30 -3.26 -4.47 -6.59
N TYR A 31 -3.65 -3.92 -7.75
CA TYR A 31 -3.70 -4.65 -9.02
C TYR A 31 -2.29 -5.13 -9.44
N HIS A 32 -1.29 -4.24 -9.43
CA HIS A 32 0.09 -4.59 -9.80
C HIS A 32 0.73 -5.67 -8.91
N LEU A 33 0.30 -5.77 -7.65
CA LEU A 33 0.78 -6.79 -6.72
C LEU A 33 -0.02 -8.10 -6.76
N GLY A 34 -0.99 -8.20 -7.67
CA GLY A 34 -1.76 -9.42 -7.92
C GLY A 34 -2.92 -9.64 -6.95
N TYR A 35 -3.45 -8.59 -6.32
CA TYR A 35 -4.64 -8.70 -5.48
C TYR A 35 -5.90 -8.57 -6.33
N GLY A 36 -6.78 -9.58 -6.25
CA GLY A 36 -8.08 -9.56 -6.94
C GLY A 36 -9.11 -8.57 -6.36
N SER A 37 -8.80 -7.90 -5.24
CA SER A 37 -9.62 -6.80 -4.73
C SER A 37 -8.82 -5.84 -3.85
N ILE A 38 -9.21 -4.57 -3.89
CA ILE A 38 -8.67 -3.50 -3.01
C ILE A 38 -8.92 -3.84 -1.54
N ALA A 39 -10.06 -4.45 -1.22
CA ALA A 39 -10.41 -4.84 0.14
C ALA A 39 -9.48 -5.94 0.69
N ALA A 40 -9.16 -6.96 -0.12
CA ALA A 40 -8.22 -8.00 0.27
C ALA A 40 -6.81 -7.44 0.47
N PHE A 41 -6.36 -6.56 -0.42
CA PHE A 41 -5.12 -5.83 -0.30
C PHE A 41 -5.08 -5.00 0.99
N SER A 42 -6.10 -4.17 1.23
CA SER A 42 -6.17 -3.26 2.38
C SER A 42 -6.14 -4.00 3.71
N ARG A 43 -6.82 -5.15 3.81
CA ARG A 43 -6.75 -6.02 4.99
C ARG A 43 -5.35 -6.59 5.22
N ALA A 44 -4.72 -7.12 4.17
CA ALA A 44 -3.37 -7.67 4.26
C ALA A 44 -2.34 -6.58 4.61
N PHE A 45 -2.48 -5.41 3.99
CA PHE A 45 -1.65 -4.24 4.22
C PHE A 45 -1.76 -3.75 5.66
N LYS A 46 -2.98 -3.50 6.17
CA LYS A 46 -3.18 -3.07 7.56
C LYS A 46 -2.60 -4.07 8.56
N ARG A 47 -2.75 -5.38 8.29
CA ARG A 47 -2.22 -6.44 9.16
C ARG A 47 -0.68 -6.43 9.24
N ILE A 48 0.01 -6.11 8.15
CA ILE A 48 1.48 -6.19 8.06
C ILE A 48 2.15 -4.84 8.36
N VAL A 49 1.56 -3.74 7.89
CA VAL A 49 2.10 -2.38 7.99
C VAL A 49 1.55 -1.63 9.21
N GLY A 50 0.43 -2.10 9.80
CA GLY A 50 -0.20 -1.53 10.99
C GLY A 50 -1.30 -0.49 10.69
N GLN A 51 -1.32 0.10 9.49
CA GLN A 51 -2.29 1.12 9.10
C GLN A 51 -2.79 0.91 7.67
N PRO A 52 -4.01 1.40 7.31
CA PRO A 52 -4.53 1.23 5.97
C PRO A 52 -3.75 2.06 4.94
N PRO A 53 -3.66 1.61 3.67
CA PRO A 53 -2.89 2.29 2.63
C PRO A 53 -3.38 3.71 2.32
N GLY A 54 -4.69 3.99 2.47
CA GLY A 54 -5.24 5.34 2.28
C GLY A 54 -4.74 6.37 3.29
N ALA A 55 -4.40 5.97 4.52
CA ALA A 55 -3.86 6.86 5.53
C ALA A 55 -2.44 7.37 5.17
N LEU A 56 -1.64 6.54 4.50
CA LEU A 56 -0.32 6.92 4.00
C LEU A 56 -0.40 7.92 2.84
N ARG A 57 -1.43 7.81 2.01
CA ARG A 57 -1.61 8.70 0.85
C ARG A 57 -2.17 10.06 1.24
N ALA A 58 -3.15 10.11 2.14
CA ALA A 58 -3.73 11.37 2.62
C ALA A 58 -2.67 12.33 3.21
N GLY A 59 -1.63 11.78 3.85
CA GLY A 59 -0.48 12.57 4.32
C GLY A 59 0.31 13.24 3.18
N ARG A 60 0.42 12.62 2.01
CA ARG A 60 1.04 13.23 0.81
C ARG A 60 0.14 14.22 0.13
N ASP A 61 -1.14 13.89 -0.06
CA ASP A 61 -2.10 14.77 -0.74
C ASP A 61 -2.25 16.10 0.02
N GLY A 62 -2.27 16.05 1.36
CA GLY A 62 -2.27 17.25 2.20
C GLY A 62 -0.96 18.07 2.18
N THR A 63 0.18 17.44 1.92
CA THR A 63 1.48 18.14 1.78
C THR A 63 1.68 18.72 0.37
N GLN A 64 1.11 18.08 -0.66
CA GLN A 64 1.18 18.52 -2.05
C GLN A 64 0.22 19.69 -2.35
N ALA A 65 -0.92 19.75 -1.67
CA ALA A 65 -1.89 20.85 -1.78
C ALA A 65 -1.41 22.20 -1.20
N LEU A 66 -0.42 22.20 -0.30
CA LEU A 66 0.20 23.42 0.24
C LEU A 66 1.37 23.95 -0.60
N ALA A 67 1.82 23.17 -1.58
CA ALA A 67 2.95 23.49 -2.46
C ALA A 67 2.50 23.90 -3.88
N SER A 68 1.20 24.17 -4.08
CA SER A 68 0.60 24.59 -5.36
C SER A 68 0.06 26.01 -5.29
#